data_AF-A0A077P3C5-F1
#
_entry.id   AF-A0A077P3C5-F1
#
_cell.length_a   1.000
_cell.length_b   1.000
_cell.length_c   1.000
_cell.angle_alpha   90.00
_cell.angle_beta   90.00
_cell.angle_gamma   90.00
#
_symmetry.space_group_name_H-M   'P 1'
#
loop_
_entity.id
_entity.type
_entity.pdbx_description
1 polymer ?
#
loop_
_entity_poly.entity_id
_entity_poly.type
_entity_poly.pdbx_seq_one_letter_code
_entity_poly.pdbx_strand_id
1 'polypeptide(L)'
;MDESLVRHIYDNFCIVREKGADVPVLKRFVQKCIEQDIERYGNQYPEFCESHVEELKMGLEELASNPVYKERYQQFVAPMVFGESYVSWEEAYACFRRTALDVIDA
;
A
#
# COMPACT_ATOMS: atom_id res chain seq x y z
N MET A 1 14.54 2.98 -7.94
CA MET A 1 13.52 2.61 -6.95
C MET A 1 13.84 1.24 -6.40
N ASP A 2 13.57 1.00 -5.12
CA ASP A 2 13.80 -0.30 -4.48
C ASP A 2 12.71 -1.29 -4.94
N GLU A 3 13.13 -2.33 -5.66
CA GLU A 3 12.24 -3.32 -6.25
C GLU A 3 11.62 -4.25 -5.20
N SER A 4 12.18 -4.28 -3.99
CA SER A 4 11.71 -5.11 -2.88
C SER A 4 10.57 -4.50 -2.07
N LEU A 5 10.20 -3.24 -2.36
CA LEU A 5 9.06 -2.56 -1.71
C LEU A 5 7.73 -3.28 -1.90
N VAL A 6 7.58 -4.07 -2.97
CA VAL A 6 6.41 -4.93 -3.21
C VAL A 6 6.15 -5.93 -2.08
N ARG A 7 7.17 -6.21 -1.23
CA ARG A 7 7.02 -7.03 -0.02
C ARG A 7 6.02 -6.44 0.97
N HIS A 8 5.89 -5.12 1.04
CA HIS A 8 4.95 -4.48 1.98
C HIS A 8 3.49 -4.83 1.71
N ILE A 9 3.15 -5.17 0.46
CA ILE A 9 1.81 -5.66 0.10
C ILE A 9 1.56 -7.02 0.78
N TYR A 10 2.56 -7.91 0.79
CA TYR A 10 2.51 -9.19 1.49
C TYR A 10 2.53 -9.03 3.01
N ASP A 11 3.39 -8.16 3.54
CA ASP A 11 3.48 -7.90 4.98
C ASP A 11 2.14 -7.37 5.52
N ASN A 12 1.50 -6.44 4.81
CA ASN A 12 0.17 -5.96 5.15
C ASN A 12 -0.85 -7.10 5.16
N PHE A 13 -0.87 -7.94 4.11
CA PHE A 13 -1.78 -9.09 4.06
C PHE A 13 -1.61 -10.00 5.30
N CYS A 14 -0.37 -10.32 5.67
CA CYS A 14 -0.09 -11.16 6.84
C CYS A 14 -0.58 -10.51 8.14
N ILE A 15 -0.28 -9.23 8.34
CA ILE A 15 -0.71 -8.49 9.53
C ILE A 15 -2.24 -8.45 9.64
N VAL A 16 -2.92 -8.09 8.55
CA VAL A 16 -4.39 -7.97 8.53
C VAL A 16 -5.05 -9.33 8.73
N ARG A 17 -4.52 -10.39 8.11
CA ARG A 17 -5.06 -11.75 8.26
C ARG A 17 -4.91 -12.27 9.69
N GLU A 18 -3.77 -12.05 10.33
CA GLU A 18 -3.49 -12.58 11.67
C GLU A 18 -4.09 -11.73 12.80
N LYS A 19 -4.06 -10.41 12.66
CA LYS A 19 -4.37 -9.46 13.76
C LYS A 19 -5.56 -8.56 13.47
N GLY A 20 -6.05 -8.54 12.24
CA GLY A 20 -6.99 -7.52 11.77
C GLY A 20 -6.33 -6.16 11.56
N ALA A 21 -7.13 -5.19 11.09
CA ALA A 21 -6.73 -3.80 10.96
C ALA A 21 -7.60 -2.92 11.87
N ASP A 22 -6.99 -2.17 12.78
CA ASP A 22 -7.68 -1.12 13.53
C ASP A 22 -7.75 0.14 12.64
N VAL A 23 -8.75 0.17 11.75
CA VAL A 23 -8.92 1.22 10.75
C VAL A 23 -9.00 2.62 11.37
N PRO A 24 -9.75 2.88 12.46
CA PRO A 24 -9.76 4.18 13.11
C PRO A 24 -8.38 4.67 13.58
N VAL A 25 -7.58 3.78 14.15
CA VAL A 25 -6.22 4.10 14.60
C VAL A 25 -5.29 4.33 13.42
N LEU A 26 -5.33 3.45 12.42
CA LEU A 26 -4.53 3.57 11.19
C LEU A 26 -4.84 4.88 10.45
N LYS A 27 -6.12 5.25 10.34
CA LYS A 27 -6.55 6.51 9.74
C LYS A 27 -5.90 7.72 10.39
N ARG A 28 -5.91 7.78 11.73
CA ARG A 28 -5.27 8.87 12.46
C ARG A 28 -3.76 8.94 12.18
N PHE A 29 -3.09 7.80 12.04
CA PHE A 29 -1.66 7.79 11.70
C PHE A 29 -1.41 8.22 10.26
N VAL A 30 -2.17 7.71 9.29
CA VAL A 30 -2.04 8.07 7.88
C VAL A 30 -2.31 9.55 7.66
N GLN A 31 -3.34 10.12 8.29
CA GLN A 31 -3.61 11.56 8.23
C GLN A 31 -2.43 12.39 8.75
N LYS A 32 -1.84 12.01 9.89
CA LYS A 32 -0.65 12.68 10.41
C LYS A 32 0.56 12.56 9.47
N CYS A 33 0.76 11.42 8.82
CA CYS A 33 1.82 11.26 7.84
C CYS A 33 1.60 12.18 6.64
N ILE A 34 0.36 12.26 6.13
CA ILE A 34 0.00 13.17 5.02
C ILE A 34 0.26 14.63 5.42
N GLU A 35 -0.15 15.05 6.61
CA GLU A 35 0.11 16.41 7.11
C GLU A 35 1.62 16.72 7.15
N GLN A 36 2.43 15.79 7.64
CA GLN A 36 3.89 15.92 7.68
C GLN A 36 4.50 15.97 6.27
N ASP A 37 3.99 15.16 5.35
CA ASP A 37 4.47 15.14 3.96
C ASP A 37 4.10 16.45 3.24
N ILE A 38 2.91 17.01 3.48
CA ILE A 38 2.51 18.32 2.97
C ILE A 38 3.41 19.43 3.53
N GLU A 39 3.66 19.44 4.85
CA GLU A 39 4.54 20.45 5.46
C GLU A 39 5.95 20.39 4.88
N ARG A 40 6.47 19.19 4.65
CA ARG A 40 7.85 18.96 4.22
C ARG A 40 8.07 19.11 2.72
N TYR A 41 7.11 18.65 1.92
CA TYR A 41 7.26 18.51 0.46
C TYR A 41 6.22 19.30 -0.34
N GLY A 42 5.27 19.95 0.32
CA GLY A 42 4.16 20.63 -0.36
C GLY A 42 4.58 21.79 -1.27
N ASN A 43 5.75 22.40 -1.01
CA ASN A 43 6.33 23.41 -1.90
C ASN A 43 6.90 22.82 -3.21
N GLN A 44 7.10 21.50 -3.29
CA GLN A 44 7.65 20.79 -4.46
C GLN A 44 6.55 20.12 -5.29
N TYR A 45 5.44 19.71 -4.65
CA TYR A 45 4.35 18.97 -5.27
C TYR A 45 2.99 19.61 -4.92
N PRO A 46 2.59 20.68 -5.63
CA PRO A 46 1.32 21.38 -5.38
C PRO A 46 0.10 20.46 -5.54
N GLU A 47 0.14 19.53 -6.51
CA GLU A 47 -0.98 18.60 -6.75
C GLU A 47 -1.22 17.65 -5.55
N PHE A 48 -0.16 17.26 -4.84
CA PHE A 48 -0.27 16.45 -3.63
C PHE A 48 -0.87 17.23 -2.46
N CYS A 49 -0.63 18.55 -2.38
CA CYS A 49 -1.28 19.42 -1.39
C CYS A 49 -2.78 19.56 -1.65
N GLU A 50 -3.17 19.68 -2.92
CA GLU A 50 -4.55 19.93 -3.32
C GLU A 50 -5.42 18.66 -3.30
N SER A 51 -4.85 17.50 -3.65
CA SER A 51 -5.62 16.25 -3.77
C SER A 51 -4.86 15.00 -3.36
N HIS A 52 -4.25 15.01 -2.16
CA HIS A 52 -3.51 13.87 -1.59
C HIS A 52 -4.28 12.53 -1.64
N VAL A 53 -5.60 12.52 -1.44
CA VAL A 53 -6.40 11.29 -1.53
C VAL A 53 -6.44 10.74 -2.96
N GLU A 54 -6.63 11.60 -3.95
CA GLU A 54 -6.69 11.17 -5.35
C GLU A 54 -5.31 10.72 -5.86
N GLU A 55 -4.24 11.39 -5.43
CA GLU A 55 -2.85 10.94 -5.68
C GLU A 55 -2.61 9.52 -5.14
N LEU A 56 -3.03 9.25 -3.90
CA LEU A 56 -2.92 7.91 -3.31
C LEU A 56 -3.76 6.87 -4.06
N LYS A 57 -4.97 7.22 -4.49
CA LYS A 57 -5.82 6.35 -5.32
C LYS A 57 -5.21 6.05 -6.68
N MET A 58 -4.61 7.06 -7.33
CA MET A 58 -3.88 6.86 -8.58
C MET A 58 -2.69 5.93 -8.39
N GLY A 59 -1.96 6.08 -7.29
CA GLY A 59 -0.88 5.16 -6.91
C GLY A 59 -1.38 3.72 -6.70
N LEU A 60 -2.54 3.54 -6.07
CA LEU A 60 -3.18 2.22 -5.96
C LEU A 60 -3.50 1.66 -7.36
N GLU A 61 -4.10 2.45 -8.25
CA GLU A 61 -4.46 1.99 -9.60
C GLU A 61 -3.23 1.66 -10.46
N GLU A 62 -2.14 2.42 -10.32
CA GLU A 62 -0.85 2.12 -10.95
C GLU A 62 -0.29 0.77 -10.47
N LEU A 63 -0.38 0.47 -9.16
CA LEU A 63 0.00 -0.84 -8.63
C LEU A 63 -0.84 -1.97 -9.24
N ALA A 64 -2.14 -1.74 -9.50
CA ALA A 64 -3.02 -2.74 -10.07
C ALA A 64 -2.77 -2.99 -11.56
N SER A 65 -2.56 -1.92 -12.32
CA SER A 65 -2.55 -1.94 -13.79
C SER A 65 -1.16 -2.22 -14.38
N ASN A 66 -0.09 -1.81 -13.68
CA ASN A 66 1.27 -2.00 -14.18
C ASN A 66 1.80 -3.40 -13.82
N PRO A 67 2.06 -4.26 -14.83
CA PRO A 67 2.47 -5.65 -14.59
C PRO A 67 3.82 -5.77 -13.87
N VAL A 68 4.67 -4.72 -13.90
CA VAL A 68 6.00 -4.75 -13.27
C VAL A 68 5.93 -5.05 -11.77
N TYR A 69 4.86 -4.61 -11.08
CA TYR A 69 4.73 -4.84 -9.63
C TYR A 69 4.36 -6.28 -9.32
N LYS A 70 3.51 -6.89 -10.15
CA LYS A 70 3.19 -8.33 -10.05
C LYS A 70 4.43 -9.18 -10.34
N GLU A 71 5.20 -8.84 -11.38
CA GLU A 71 6.44 -9.53 -11.71
C GLU A 71 7.45 -9.46 -10.57
N ARG A 72 7.67 -8.26 -10.01
CA ARG A 72 8.53 -8.07 -8.84
C ARG A 72 8.04 -8.85 -7.64
N TYR A 73 6.74 -8.86 -7.37
CA TYR A 73 6.18 -9.63 -6.27
C TYR A 73 6.48 -11.13 -6.43
N GLN A 74 6.30 -11.67 -7.64
CA GLN A 74 6.63 -13.06 -7.94
C GLN A 74 8.13 -13.35 -7.82
N GLN A 75 8.99 -12.42 -8.21
CA GLN A 75 10.44 -12.59 -8.15
C GLN A 75 11.01 -12.47 -6.73
N PHE A 76 10.47 -11.57 -5.90
CA PHE A 76 11.06 -11.24 -4.60
C PHE A 76 10.30 -11.84 -3.41
N VAL A 77 8.98 -11.95 -3.48
CA VAL A 77 8.16 -12.40 -2.35
C VAL A 77 7.94 -13.91 -2.43
N ALA A 78 7.57 -14.45 -3.59
CA ALA A 78 7.29 -15.88 -3.71
C ALA A 78 8.45 -16.79 -3.27
N PRO A 79 9.74 -16.48 -3.55
CA PRO A 79 10.85 -17.30 -3.06
C PRO A 79 11.13 -17.16 -1.56
N MET A 80 10.69 -16.06 -0.94
CA MET A 80 10.89 -15.80 0.50
C MET A 80 9.86 -16.50 1.37
N VAL A 81 8.69 -16.84 0.82
CA VAL A 81 7.61 -17.54 1.54
C VAL A 81 7.78 -19.04 1.34
N PHE A 82 8.71 -19.64 2.07
CA PHE A 82 8.85 -21.10 2.17
C PHE A 82 7.79 -21.65 3.16
N GLY A 83 6.64 -22.15 2.68
CA GLY A 83 5.60 -22.74 3.56
C GLY A 83 4.22 -22.94 2.90
N GLU A 84 3.32 -23.63 3.60
CA GLU A 84 2.05 -24.21 3.09
C GLU A 84 0.99 -23.22 2.55
N SER A 85 1.11 -21.91 2.76
CA SER A 85 0.16 -20.92 2.25
C SER A 85 0.83 -19.91 1.34
N TYR A 86 1.03 -20.32 0.08
CA TYR A 86 1.31 -19.39 -1.01
C TYR A 86 0.18 -18.36 -1.11
N VAL A 87 0.52 -17.07 -1.06
CA VAL A 87 -0.43 -15.96 -1.25
C VAL A 87 -0.17 -15.34 -2.61
N SER A 88 -1.16 -15.39 -3.49
CA SER A 88 -1.05 -14.80 -4.82
C SER A 88 -0.95 -13.27 -4.75
N TRP A 89 -0.42 -12.68 -5.82
CA TRP A 89 -0.44 -11.22 -5.97
C TRP A 89 -1.86 -10.67 -5.84
N GLU A 90 -2.82 -11.32 -6.51
CA GLU A 90 -4.21 -10.89 -6.54
C GLU A 90 -4.83 -10.86 -5.14
N GLU A 91 -4.55 -11.87 -4.31
CA GLU A 91 -5.05 -11.96 -2.95
C GLU A 91 -4.39 -10.91 -2.04
N ALA A 92 -3.06 -10.83 -2.06
CA ALA A 92 -2.31 -9.88 -1.23
C ALA A 92 -2.65 -8.43 -1.59
N TYR A 93 -2.69 -8.12 -2.89
CA TYR A 93 -3.00 -6.78 -3.37
C TYR A 93 -4.47 -6.41 -3.14
N ALA A 94 -5.43 -7.33 -3.29
CA ALA A 94 -6.83 -7.04 -2.97
C ALA A 94 -7.03 -6.69 -1.49
N CYS A 95 -6.34 -7.39 -0.58
CA CYS A 95 -6.33 -7.06 0.84
C CYS A 95 -5.69 -5.70 1.10
N PHE A 96 -4.50 -5.46 0.53
CA PHE A 96 -3.80 -4.18 0.67
C PHE A 96 -4.64 -3.00 0.17
N ARG A 97 -5.22 -3.13 -1.03
CA ARG A 97 -6.09 -2.10 -1.62
C ARG A 97 -7.31 -1.83 -0.74
N ARG A 98 -7.94 -2.87 -0.18
CA ARG A 98 -9.06 -2.71 0.76
C ARG A 98 -8.64 -1.91 1.99
N THR A 99 -7.56 -2.33 2.66
CA THR A 99 -7.04 -1.65 3.86
C THR A 99 -6.69 -0.19 3.57
N ALA A 100 -6.05 0.08 2.42
CA ALA A 100 -5.70 1.44 2.02
C ALA A 100 -6.95 2.30 1.79
N LEU A 101 -7.93 1.81 1.03
CA LEU A 101 -9.19 2.53 0.76
C LEU A 101 -9.98 2.80 2.04
N ASP A 102 -10.11 1.81 2.93
CA ASP A 102 -10.81 1.96 4.22
C ASP A 102 -10.18 3.05 5.10
N VAL A 103 -8.89 3.33 4.91
CA VAL A 103 -8.14 4.37 5.62
C VAL A 103 -8.21 5.74 4.94
N ILE A 104 -8.17 5.81 3.61
CA ILE A 104 -8.08 7.09 2.87
C ILE A 104 -9.43 7.68 2.44
N ASP A 105 -10.49 6.87 2.24
CA ASP A 105 -11.80 7.33 1.75
C ASP A 105 -12.74 7.89 2.84
N ALA A 106 -12.24 8.08 4.06
CA ALA A 106 -13.07 8.37 5.23
C ALA A 106 -12.92 9.79 5.76
#